data_AF-F2CRP0-F1
#
_entry.id   AF-F2CRP0-F1
#
_cell.length_a   1.000
_cell.length_b   1.000
_cell.length_c   1.000
_cell.angle_alpha   90.00
_cell.angle_beta   90.00
_cell.angle_gamma   90.00
#
_symmetry.space_group_name_H-M   'P 1'
#
loop_
_entity.id
_entity.type
_entity.pdbx_description
1 polymer ?
#
loop_
_entity_poly.entity_id
_entity_poly.type
_entity_poly.pdbx_seq_one_letter_code
_entity_poly.pdbx_strand_id
1 'polypeptide(L)' 'SGVSALNTSGVTDAADDDLPSVMTCANYLKLPPYSTKEVMRKKLLYAILEGRGSFDLS' A
#
# COMPACT_ATOMS: atom_id res chain seq x y z
N SER A 1 6.01 -35.66 -0.71
CA SER A 1 6.74 -34.41 -1.00
C SER A 1 6.10 -33.72 -2.19
N GLY A 2 5.18 -32.80 -1.93
CA GLY A 2 4.49 -32.02 -2.97
C GLY A 2 4.28 -30.62 -2.45
N VAL A 3 5.15 -29.70 -2.84
CA VAL A 3 5.09 -28.29 -2.44
C VAL A 3 4.11 -27.62 -3.41
N SER A 4 2.92 -27.31 -2.94
CA SER A 4 1.93 -26.52 -3.68
C SER A 4 2.38 -25.06 -3.72
N ALA A 5 3.14 -24.70 -4.75
CA ALA A 5 3.32 -23.32 -5.16
C ALA A 5 2.02 -22.83 -5.82
N LEU A 6 1.05 -22.37 -5.02
CA LEU A 6 -0.15 -21.72 -5.55
C LEU A 6 -0.12 -20.22 -5.26
N ASN A 7 0.22 -19.50 -6.33
CA ASN A 7 -0.35 -18.22 -6.77
C ASN A 7 -0.16 -16.97 -5.89
N THR A 8 1.07 -16.47 -5.79
CA THR A 8 1.36 -15.12 -5.24
C THR A 8 1.32 -14.00 -6.29
N SER A 9 1.23 -14.31 -7.58
CA SER A 9 1.43 -13.33 -8.65
C SER A 9 0.21 -12.46 -8.96
N GLY A 10 -1.00 -12.88 -8.58
CA GLY A 10 -2.23 -12.11 -8.86
C GLY A 10 -2.56 -11.04 -7.83
N VAL A 11 -1.99 -11.12 -6.62
CA VAL A 11 -2.28 -10.19 -5.51
C VAL A 11 -1.34 -8.98 -5.52
N THR A 12 -0.11 -9.15 -5.98
CA THR A 12 0.90 -8.08 -5.97
C THR A 12 0.66 -7.04 -7.05
N ASP A 13 0.14 -7.43 -8.22
CA ASP A 13 -0.13 -6.52 -9.34
C ASP A 13 -1.29 -5.57 -9.01
N ALA A 14 -2.39 -6.10 -8.44
CA ALA A 14 -3.50 -5.28 -7.94
C ALA A 14 -3.08 -4.37 -6.77
N ALA A 15 -2.21 -4.87 -5.87
CA ALA A 15 -1.74 -4.11 -4.72
C ALA A 15 -0.80 -2.95 -5.10
N ASP A 16 -0.15 -3.01 -6.26
CA ASP A 16 0.74 -1.96 -6.76
C ASP A 16 0.01 -0.67 -7.10
N ASP A 17 -1.31 -0.71 -7.23
CA ASP A 17 -2.13 0.48 -7.45
C ASP A 17 -2.68 1.10 -6.16
N ASP A 18 -2.80 0.31 -5.09
CA ASP A 18 -3.35 0.73 -3.81
C ASP A 18 -2.46 1.74 -3.08
N LEU A 19 -3.08 2.68 -2.37
CA LEU A 19 -2.40 3.61 -1.47
C LEU A 19 -2.27 3.03 -0.05
N PRO A 20 -1.22 3.41 0.69
CA PRO A 20 -1.10 3.01 2.10
C PRO A 20 -2.18 3.67 2.95
N SER A 21 -2.64 2.98 4.00
CA SER A 21 -3.62 3.52 4.95
C SER A 21 -2.99 3.77 6.32
N VAL A 22 -3.46 4.83 6.98
CA VAL A 22 -2.95 5.25 8.29
C VAL A 22 -4.03 5.13 9.34
N MET A 23 -3.66 4.57 10.50
CA MET A 23 -4.46 4.60 11.72
C MET A 23 -3.78 5.57 12.69
N THR A 24 -4.07 6.86 12.50
CA THR A 24 -3.38 7.96 13.19
C THR A 24 -3.47 7.84 14.71
N CYS A 25 -4.64 7.48 15.26
CA CYS A 25 -4.86 7.33 16.71
C CYS A 25 -3.93 6.30 17.36
N ALA A 26 -3.44 5.33 16.59
CA ALA A 26 -2.57 4.27 17.07
C ALA A 26 -1.16 4.35 16.46
N ASN A 27 -0.85 5.43 15.72
CA ASN A 27 0.41 5.64 15.01
C ASN A 27 0.86 4.42 14.17
N TYR A 28 -0.09 3.78 13.48
CA TYR A 28 0.19 2.64 12.60
C TYR A 28 0.02 3.03 11.14
N LEU A 29 0.98 2.60 10.31
CA LEU A 29 0.94 2.69 8.86
C LEU A 29 0.81 1.27 8.28
N LYS A 30 -0.26 1.01 7.53
CA LYS A 30 -0.48 -0.26 6.85
C LYS A 30 -0.03 -0.13 5.40
N LEU A 31 0.90 -0.98 5.01
CA LEU A 31 1.41 -1.07 3.64
C LEU A 31 0.73 -2.22 2.90
N PRO A 32 0.20 -1.98 1.69
CA PRO A 32 -0.14 -3.03 0.74
C PRO A 32 1.07 -3.93 0.43
N PRO A 33 0.84 -5.18 0.00
CA PRO A 33 1.91 -6.11 -0.40
C PRO A 33 2.46 -5.75 -1.79
N TYR A 34 3.11 -4.59 -1.90
CA TYR A 34 3.71 -4.10 -3.14
C TYR A 34 4.74 -5.07 -3.70
N SER A 35 4.79 -5.16 -5.03
CA SER A 35 5.70 -6.05 -5.77
C SER A 35 7.18 -5.71 -5.53
N THR A 36 7.50 -4.42 -5.36
CA THR A 36 8.86 -3.91 -5.20
C THR A 36 8.94 -2.76 -4.21
N LYS A 37 10.14 -2.52 -3.66
CA LYS A 37 10.40 -1.37 -2.77
C LYS A 37 10.25 -0.05 -3.50
N GLU A 38 10.56 -0.02 -4.78
CA GLU A 38 10.47 1.16 -5.65
C GLU A 38 9.01 1.59 -5.82
N VAL A 39 8.08 0.64 -6.04
CA VAL A 39 6.64 0.92 -6.10
C VAL A 39 6.13 1.45 -4.77
N MET A 40 6.45 0.77 -3.67
CA MET A 40 6.10 1.21 -2.31
C MET A 40 6.55 2.64 -2.03
N ARG A 41 7.81 2.96 -2.37
CA ARG A 41 8.37 4.30 -2.18
C ARG A 41 7.59 5.35 -2.97
N LYS A 42 7.24 5.08 -4.23
CA LYS A 42 6.48 6.00 -5.08
C LYS A 42 5.08 6.25 -4.50
N LYS A 43 4.35 5.19 -4.11
CA LYS A 43 3.01 5.30 -3.52
C LYS A 43 3.01 6.01 -2.17
N LEU A 44 4.02 5.74 -1.33
CA LEU A 44 4.17 6.42 -0.05
C LEU A 44 4.42 7.92 -0.22
N LEU A 45 5.33 8.31 -1.11
CA LEU A 45 5.59 9.72 -1.40
C LEU A 45 4.34 10.40 -1.98
N TYR A 46 3.65 9.75 -2.89
CA TYR A 46 2.37 10.25 -3.42
C TYR A 46 1.37 10.51 -2.29
N ALA A 47 1.12 9.52 -1.41
CA ALA A 47 0.18 9.68 -0.31
C ALA A 47 0.55 10.82 0.67
N ILE A 48 1.84 11.02 0.94
CA ILE A 48 2.35 12.09 1.80
C ILE A 48 2.19 13.48 1.16
N LEU A 49 2.31 13.57 -0.17
CA LEU A 49 2.26 14.82 -0.90
C LEU A 49 0.83 15.23 -1.24
N GLU A 50 -0.01 14.28 -1.68
CA GLU A 50 -1.41 14.52 -2.06
C GLU A 50 -2.37 14.51 -0.88
N GLY A 51 -2.02 13.84 0.23
CA GLY A 51 -2.80 13.91 1.49
C GLY A 51 -2.78 15.29 2.15
N ARG A 52 -2.04 16.26 1.59
CA ARG A 52 -1.92 17.64 2.06
C ARG A 52 -3.14 18.45 1.61
N GLY A 53 -4.28 18.23 2.24
CA GLY A 53 -5.48 19.04 1.99
C GLY A 53 -6.80 18.30 1.97
N SER A 54 -6.82 16.97 2.15
CA SER A 54 -8.06 16.17 2.12
C SER A 54 -8.91 16.30 3.40
N PHE A 55 -8.84 17.44 4.09
CA PHE A 55 -9.66 17.73 5.26
C PHE A 55 -10.93 18.46 4.83
N ASP A 56 -11.72 17.83 3.96
CA ASP A 56 -13.12 18.22 3.80
C ASP A 56 -13.90 17.68 5.01
N LEU A 57 -13.94 18.48 6.07
CA LEU A 57 -14.79 18.24 7.23
C LEU A 57 -16.21 18.72 6.87
N SER A 58 -17.01 17.87 6.22
CA SER A 58 -18.46 18.07 6.08
C SER A 58 -19.23 17.60 7.33
#